data_AF-W5SGW8-F1
#
_entry.id   AF-W5SGW8-F1
#
_cell.length_a   1.000
_cell.length_b   1.000
_cell.length_c   1.000
_cell.angle_alpha   90.00
_cell.angle_beta   90.00
_cell.angle_gamma   90.00
#
_symmetry.space_group_name_H-M   'P 1'
#
loop_
_entity.id
_entity.type
_entity.pdbx_description
1 polymer ?
#
loop_
_entity_poly.entity_id
_entity_poly.type
_entity_poly.pdbx_seq_one_letter_code
_entity_poly.pdbx_strand_id
1 'polypeptide(L)' 'MTLFLGLASCNSSGTVAEESPQNRFLKSVISLGNDFLNVFTSFGDMVGGVLGFDTNTKKSDVGACFKKVQDIV' A
#
# COMPACT_ATOMS: atom_id res chain seq x y z
N MET A 1 -22.19 19.98 52.42
CA MET A 1 -22.94 20.43 51.24
C MET A 1 -22.09 21.45 50.50
N THR A 2 -21.44 20.99 49.43
CA THR A 2 -21.66 21.48 48.04
C THR A 2 -21.08 22.86 47.77
N LEU A 3 -19.84 22.94 47.24
CA LEU A 3 -19.52 23.78 46.05
C LEU A 3 -18.03 23.77 45.57
N PHE A 4 -17.26 22.68 45.67
CA PHE A 4 -15.88 22.66 45.13
C PHE A 4 -15.55 21.52 44.15
N LEU A 5 -16.57 20.81 43.65
CA LEU A 5 -16.42 19.77 42.61
C LEU A 5 -16.93 20.21 41.23
N GLY A 6 -16.93 21.52 40.94
CA GLY A 6 -17.45 22.10 39.70
C GLY A 6 -16.39 22.51 38.65
N LEU A 7 -15.09 22.33 38.93
CA LEU A 7 -14.01 22.74 38.01
C LEU A 7 -13.10 21.60 37.54
N ALA A 8 -13.53 20.35 37.71
CA ALA A 8 -12.86 19.19 37.10
C ALA A 8 -13.52 18.76 35.76
N SER A 9 -14.19 19.68 35.06
CA SER A 9 -14.74 19.43 33.73
C SER A 9 -13.83 20.08 32.68
N CYS A 10 -13.40 19.28 31.71
CA CYS A 10 -12.30 19.52 30.77
C CYS A 10 -10.92 19.47 31.43
N ASN A 11 -10.44 18.28 31.77
CA ASN A 11 -9.05 17.82 31.58
C ASN A 11 -8.85 16.43 32.19
N SER A 12 -9.72 15.46 31.86
CA SER A 12 -9.37 14.04 32.00
C SER A 12 -10.39 13.20 31.27
N SER A 13 -10.04 12.82 30.06
CA SER A 13 -10.05 11.43 29.63
C SER A 13 -9.69 11.46 28.16
N GLY A 14 -8.57 10.84 27.84
CA GLY A 14 -8.19 10.59 26.47
C GLY A 14 -9.35 9.92 25.77
N THR A 15 -10.10 10.71 25.01
CA THR A 15 -10.78 10.18 23.84
C THR A 15 -9.63 9.69 22.98
N VAL A 16 -9.37 8.39 23.01
CA VAL A 16 -8.93 7.72 21.79
C VAL A 16 -9.96 8.20 20.78
N ALA A 17 -9.59 9.19 19.98
CA ALA A 17 -10.50 9.80 19.04
C ALA A 17 -10.86 8.67 18.09
N GLU A 18 -12.04 8.08 18.30
CA GLU A 18 -12.61 7.04 17.44
C GLU A 18 -12.46 7.56 16.02
N GLU A 19 -11.56 6.92 15.26
CA GLU A 19 -11.24 7.38 13.93
C GLU A 19 -12.53 7.33 13.11
N SER A 20 -12.96 8.48 12.60
CA SER A 20 -14.23 8.57 11.89
C SER A 20 -14.27 7.50 10.80
N PRO A 21 -15.44 6.89 10.50
CA PRO A 21 -15.56 5.88 9.46
C PRO A 21 -14.94 6.32 8.11
N GLN A 22 -14.99 7.63 7.83
CA GLN A 22 -14.36 8.25 6.67
C GLN A 22 -12.83 8.19 6.72
N ASN A 23 -12.21 8.50 7.87
CA ASN A 23 -10.76 8.45 8.04
C ASN A 23 -10.25 7.00 7.92
N ARG A 24 -10.98 6.03 8.51
CA ARG A 24 -10.69 4.60 8.35
C ARG A 24 -10.75 4.15 6.90
N PHE A 25 -11.79 4.55 6.16
CA PHE A 25 -11.90 4.25 4.74
C PHE A 25 -10.74 4.83 3.93
N LEU A 26 -10.38 6.10 4.14
CA LEU A 26 -9.26 6.74 3.47
C LEU A 26 -7.93 6.03 3.77
N LYS A 27 -7.70 5.63 5.03
CA LYS A 27 -6.53 4.82 5.40
C LYS A 27 -6.50 3.47 4.69
N SER A 28 -7.63 2.78 4.58
CA SER A 28 -7.72 1.53 3.82
C SER A 28 -7.39 1.72 2.34
N VAL A 29 -7.88 2.80 1.72
CA VAL A 29 -7.56 3.13 0.32
C VAL A 29 -6.07 3.43 0.14
N ILE A 30 -5.47 4.19 1.06
CA ILE A 30 -4.03 4.50 1.04
C ILE A 30 -3.20 3.23 1.22
N SER A 31 -3.56 2.38 2.18
CA SER A 31 -2.88 1.09 2.41
C SER A 31 -2.95 0.21 1.17
N LEU A 32 -4.14 0.09 0.57
CA LEU A 32 -4.32 -0.67 -0.66
C LEU A 32 -3.48 -0.10 -1.81
N GLY A 33 -3.40 1.23 -1.93
CA GLY A 33 -2.53 1.90 -2.90
C GLY A 33 -1.05 1.57 -2.68
N ASN A 34 -0.59 1.59 -1.44
CA ASN A 34 0.80 1.24 -1.10
C ASN A 34 1.10 -0.24 -1.39
N ASP A 35 0.19 -1.14 -1.03
CA ASP A 35 0.33 -2.58 -1.31
C ASP A 35 0.37 -2.84 -2.81
N PHE A 36 -0.47 -2.15 -3.58
CA PHE A 36 -0.46 -2.21 -5.03
C PHE A 36 0.89 -1.73 -5.59
N LEU A 37 1.39 -0.56 -5.14
CA LEU A 37 2.70 -0.06 -5.56
C LEU A 37 3.82 -1.05 -5.23
N ASN A 38 3.78 -1.71 -4.06
CA ASN A 38 4.76 -2.72 -3.68
C ASN A 38 4.76 -3.94 -4.62
N VAL A 39 3.57 -4.42 -5.01
CA VAL A 39 3.44 -5.52 -5.98
C VAL A 39 4.00 -5.11 -7.34
N PHE A 40 3.67 -3.90 -7.82
CA PHE A 40 4.19 -3.40 -9.10
C PHE A 40 5.70 -3.20 -9.11
N THR A 41 6.26 -2.69 -8.01
CA THR A 41 7.70 -2.50 -7.86
C THR A 41 8.42 -3.85 -7.82
N SER A 42 7.90 -4.80 -7.03
CA SER A 42 8.44 -6.17 -6.96
C SER A 42 8.37 -6.90 -8.30
N PHE A 43 7.29 -6.69 -9.05
CA PHE A 43 7.16 -7.22 -10.41
C PHE A 43 8.20 -6.58 -11.35
N GLY A 44 8.37 -5.26 -11.30
CA GLY A 44 9.40 -4.55 -12.06
C GLY A 44 10.81 -5.08 -11.77
N ASP A 45 11.14 -5.28 -10.49
CA ASP A 45 12.43 -5.84 -10.07
C ASP A 45 12.62 -7.28 -10.56
N MET A 46 11.57 -8.11 -10.57
CA MET A 46 11.63 -9.47 -11.12
C MET A 46 11.87 -9.45 -12.63
N VAL A 47 11.16 -8.58 -13.36
CA VAL A 47 11.31 -8.44 -14.82
C VAL A 47 12.71 -7.90 -15.18
N GLY A 48 13.23 -6.94 -14.41
CA GLY A 48 14.57 -6.39 -14.61
C GLY A 48 15.70 -7.33 -14.17
N GLY A 49 15.53 -8.02 -13.05
CA GLY A 49 16.55 -8.88 -12.46
C GLY A 49 16.52 -10.30 -13.01
N VAL A 50 15.43 -11.04 -12.79
CA VAL A 50 15.33 -12.48 -13.14
C VAL A 50 15.21 -12.68 -14.64
N LEU A 51 14.38 -11.88 -15.32
CA LEU A 51 14.23 -11.96 -16.77
C LEU A 51 15.29 -11.14 -17.52
N GLY A 52 16.01 -10.25 -16.83
CA GLY A 52 17.10 -9.47 -17.40
C GLY A 52 16.66 -8.40 -18.40
N PHE A 53 15.39 -7.98 -18.38
CA PHE A 53 14.90 -6.95 -19.30
C PHE A 53 15.16 -5.56 -18.78
N ASP A 54 15.79 -4.73 -19.61
CA ASP A 54 16.06 -3.33 -19.32
C ASP A 54 15.41 -2.40 -20.36
N THR A 55 15.68 -1.10 -20.26
CA THR A 55 15.16 -0.09 -21.18
C THR A 55 15.72 -0.22 -22.61
N ASN A 56 16.79 -0.98 -22.81
CA ASN A 56 17.44 -1.20 -24.10
C ASN A 56 16.97 -2.50 -24.77
N THR A 57 16.27 -3.34 -24.02
CA THR A 57 15.78 -4.63 -24.49
C THR A 57 14.78 -4.42 -25.60
N LYS A 58 15.01 -5.07 -26.75
CA LYS A 58 14.09 -4.98 -27.88
C LYS A 58 12.78 -5.67 -27.54
N LYS A 59 11.66 -5.05 -27.94
CA LYS A 59 10.32 -5.62 -27.76
C LYS A 59 10.18 -7.03 -28.37
N SER A 60 10.91 -7.32 -29.45
CA SER A 60 10.97 -8.65 -30.08
C SER A 60 11.51 -9.73 -29.15
N ASP A 61 12.52 -9.38 -28.35
CA ASP A 61 13.26 -10.33 -27.51
C ASP A 61 12.45 -10.69 -26.27
N VAL A 62 11.75 -9.69 -25.72
CA VAL A 62 10.71 -9.87 -24.70
C VAL A 62 9.62 -10.83 -25.21
N GLY A 63 9.07 -10.56 -26.40
CA GLY A 63 8.05 -11.42 -27.01
C GLY A 63 8.52 -12.85 -27.26
N ALA A 64 9.79 -13.04 -27.65
CA ALA A 64 10.37 -14.37 -27.82
C ALA A 64 10.51 -15.12 -26.49
N CYS A 65 10.87 -14.43 -25.40
CA CYS A 65 10.92 -15.01 -24.06
C CYS A 65 9.53 -15.48 -23.59
N PHE A 66 8.51 -14.63 -23.72
CA PHE A 66 7.15 -15.03 -23.32
C PHE A 66 6.59 -16.19 -24.14
N LYS A 67 6.89 -16.24 -25.45
CA LYS A 67 6.56 -17.42 -26.28
C LYS A 67 7.25 -18.68 -25.77
N LYS A 68 8.54 -18.62 -25.45
CA LYS A 68 9.25 -19.76 -24.85
C LYS A 68 8.60 -20.22 -23.55
N VAL A 69 8.23 -19.30 -22.66
CA VAL A 69 7.52 -19.65 -21.40
C VAL A 69 6.18 -20.32 -21.69
N GLN A 70 5.41 -19.78 -22.64
CA GLN A 70 4.15 -20.37 -23.09
C GLN A 70 4.36 -21.79 -23.64
N ASP A 71 5.41 -22.03 -24.41
CA ASP A 71 5.70 -23.34 -24.99
C ASP A 71 6.18 -24.37 -23.95
N ILE A 72 6.65 -23.92 -22.78
CA ILE A 72 7.14 -24.77 -21.68
C ILE A 72 6.00 -25.18 -20.73
N VAL A 73 4.85 -24.49 -20.74
CA VAL A 73 3.67 -24.75 -19.89
C VAL A 73 2.60 -25.50 -20.68
#